data_AF-A0AAD7MD15-F1
#
_entry.id   AF-A0AAD7MD15-F1
#
_cell.length_a   1.000
_cell.length_b   1.000
_cell.length_c   1.000
_cell.angle_alpha   90.00
_cell.angle_beta   90.00
_cell.angle_gamma   90.00
#
_symmetry.space_group_name_H-M   'P 1'
#
loop_
_entity.id
_entity.type
_entity.pdbx_description
1 polymer ?
#
loop_
_entity_poly.entity_id
_entity_poly.type
_entity_poly.pdbx_seq_one_letter_code
_entity_poly.pdbx_strand_id
1 'polypeptide(L)'
;MFQVASHPAGFPRAHPATAPSGRRYRPDDAAPGPIQMPRKLDRPQFTDISRDTLAAAAPDLAAVPAEFIRQGLRAKAPQMQAGIAALAPSHLPTSIPRSHLPQALTIPLRAPPPGAPSPLSYPTHALAIGSKGAKDSAPQLVFPVHAVVLAAHCANIPRFPAPPRSRASASVTLPILPLSLPSPQAFSILHAFMYTHRINAALGALLPFPPAFLETLAPSPSSNAHLAAALASGSTRHAAGPVPSKDGEGAAFAVTAKIVEVPLEVLPGRQKEFSNFVSKVIFGTDGALAGLLGVASVAVNVFGLHEGGGDGNGEMELSGLPFRGSVLVGKKGLLGVGGAVKQSTEELKRLMDRFLGRGKKWRTGERT
;
A
#
# COMPACT_ATOMS: atom_id res chain seq x y z
N MET A 1 -30.22 19.55 -23.97
CA MET A 1 -30.64 19.98 -22.61
C MET A 1 -29.78 19.17 -21.64
N PHE A 2 -28.78 19.81 -21.02
CA PHE A 2 -27.83 19.15 -20.12
C PHE A 2 -28.31 19.33 -18.68
N GLN A 3 -28.34 18.24 -17.91
CA GLN A 3 -28.49 18.29 -16.47
C GLN A 3 -27.43 17.37 -15.85
N VAL A 4 -26.49 18.00 -15.15
CA VAL A 4 -25.43 17.40 -14.33
C VAL A 4 -25.95 17.44 -12.89
N ALA A 5 -26.04 16.28 -12.24
CA ALA A 5 -26.38 16.21 -10.81
C ALA A 5 -25.13 15.85 -10.00
N SER A 6 -24.89 16.69 -9.01
CA SER A 6 -23.82 16.70 -8.03
C SER A 6 -24.11 15.79 -6.82
N HIS A 7 -23.00 15.23 -6.31
CA HIS A 7 -22.64 14.64 -5.00
C HIS A 7 -23.62 13.98 -4.00
N PRO A 8 -23.12 12.99 -3.23
CA PRO A 8 -23.90 12.19 -2.28
C PRO A 8 -24.25 12.90 -0.96
N ALA A 9 -25.33 12.39 -0.37
CA ALA A 9 -26.07 12.90 0.77
C ALA A 9 -25.27 13.02 2.07
N GLY A 10 -25.52 14.15 2.75
CA GLY A 10 -25.20 14.35 4.16
C GLY A 10 -26.04 13.47 5.09
N PHE A 11 -25.51 13.27 6.28
CA PHE A 11 -26.16 12.60 7.41
C PHE A 11 -27.53 13.24 7.72
N PRO A 12 -28.57 12.44 8.03
CA PRO A 12 -29.89 12.99 8.31
C PRO A 12 -29.90 13.76 9.65
N ARG A 13 -30.25 15.04 9.58
CA ARG A 13 -30.67 15.85 10.72
C ARG A 13 -32.07 15.42 11.14
N ALA A 14 -32.20 14.84 12.33
CA ALA A 14 -33.49 14.58 12.97
C ALA A 14 -34.06 15.90 13.53
N HIS A 15 -35.33 16.16 13.22
CA HIS A 15 -36.16 17.23 13.82
C HIS A 15 -36.76 16.77 15.17
N PRO A 16 -37.17 17.71 16.04
CA PRO A 16 -37.35 17.45 17.47
C PRO A 16 -38.71 16.84 17.78
N ALA A 17 -38.70 15.75 18.56
CA ALA A 17 -39.88 15.22 19.21
C ALA A 17 -39.89 15.61 20.69
N THR A 18 -41.09 15.93 21.13
CA THR A 18 -41.54 16.49 22.41
C THR A 18 -41.05 15.72 23.63
N ALA A 19 -40.68 16.47 24.67
CA ALA A 19 -40.20 15.98 25.96
C ALA A 19 -41.20 15.07 26.69
N PRO A 20 -40.67 14.13 27.49
CA PRO A 20 -41.11 14.09 28.88
C PRO A 20 -39.93 14.03 29.87
N SER A 21 -40.02 14.92 30.85
CA SER A 21 -39.62 14.75 32.25
C SER A 21 -38.36 13.93 32.58
N GLY A 22 -37.28 14.66 32.92
CA GLY A 22 -36.69 14.52 34.25
C GLY A 22 -35.84 13.29 34.56
N ARG A 23 -34.92 12.89 33.67
CA ARG A 23 -33.69 12.20 34.12
C ARG A 23 -32.58 13.23 34.27
N ARG A 24 -32.13 13.45 35.50
CA ARG A 24 -30.92 14.22 35.82
C ARG A 24 -29.75 13.61 35.05
N TYR A 25 -29.34 14.26 33.98
CA TYR A 25 -28.10 13.96 33.28
C TYR A 25 -26.97 14.35 34.23
N ARG A 26 -26.23 13.36 34.76
CA ARG A 26 -24.97 13.63 35.47
C ARG A 26 -23.95 14.05 34.40
N PRO A 27 -23.23 15.17 34.55
CA PRO A 27 -22.20 15.59 33.59
C PRO A 27 -20.92 14.72 33.57
N ASP A 28 -20.92 13.55 34.22
CA ASP A 28 -19.76 12.65 34.33
C ASP A 28 -19.74 11.55 33.24
N ASP A 29 -20.45 11.74 32.12
CA ASP A 29 -20.23 10.89 30.94
C ASP A 29 -18.88 11.26 30.33
N ALA A 30 -17.86 10.55 30.80
CA ALA A 30 -16.47 10.62 30.38
C ALA A 30 -16.37 10.79 28.86
N ALA A 31 -15.80 11.93 28.43
CA ALA A 31 -15.35 12.11 27.07
C ALA A 31 -14.55 10.86 26.65
N PRO A 32 -14.78 10.30 25.45
CA PRO A 32 -14.07 9.11 25.01
C PRO A 32 -12.58 9.41 25.12
N GLY A 33 -11.92 8.70 26.04
CA GLY A 33 -10.50 8.88 26.30
C GLY A 33 -9.70 8.73 25.00
N PRO A 34 -8.51 9.35 24.91
CA PRO A 34 -7.69 9.29 23.71
C PRO A 34 -7.49 7.83 23.31
N ILE A 35 -7.86 7.50 22.06
CA ILE A 35 -7.68 6.14 21.51
C ILE A 35 -6.18 5.84 21.51
N GLN A 36 -5.75 5.02 22.47
CA GLN A 36 -4.35 4.64 22.61
C GLN A 36 -4.05 3.54 21.59
N MET A 37 -3.66 3.93 20.38
CA MET A 37 -3.22 2.97 19.38
C MET A 37 -1.84 2.41 19.77
N PRO A 38 -1.63 1.08 19.67
CA PRO A 38 -0.32 0.49 19.87
C PRO A 38 0.71 1.14 18.94
N ARG A 39 1.81 1.66 19.50
CA ARG A 39 2.91 2.26 18.69
C ARG A 39 3.60 1.24 17.79
N LYS A 40 3.42 -0.05 18.09
CA LYS A 40 3.90 -1.18 17.30
C LYS A 40 2.75 -2.17 17.17
N LEU A 41 2.38 -2.49 15.94
CA LEU A 41 1.52 -3.63 15.65
C LEU A 41 2.44 -4.80 15.33
N ASP A 42 2.32 -5.89 16.09
CA ASP A 42 3.05 -7.10 15.78
C ASP A 42 2.62 -7.62 14.41
N ARG A 43 3.60 -7.79 13.52
CA ARG A 43 3.34 -8.36 12.20
C ARG A 43 3.00 -9.84 12.39
N PRO A 44 1.84 -10.31 11.93
CA PRO A 44 1.53 -11.73 11.97
C PRO A 44 2.60 -12.54 11.24
N GLN A 45 2.91 -13.74 11.73
CA GLN A 45 3.82 -14.64 11.02
C GLN A 45 3.26 -14.91 9.62
N PHE A 46 4.14 -14.83 8.63
CA PHE A 46 3.77 -15.11 7.26
C PHE A 46 3.33 -16.58 7.14
N THR A 47 2.12 -16.79 6.67
CA THR A 47 1.56 -18.12 6.40
C THR A 47 1.30 -18.22 4.92
N ASP A 48 1.84 -19.27 4.28
CA ASP A 48 1.58 -19.51 2.85
C ASP A 48 0.15 -20.03 2.63
N ILE A 49 -0.32 -20.00 1.38
CA ILE A 49 -1.68 -20.41 1.04
C ILE A 49 -1.88 -21.93 1.19
N SER A 50 -3.06 -22.32 1.66
CA SER A 50 -3.44 -23.74 1.77
C SER A 50 -3.57 -24.38 0.38
N ARG A 51 -2.72 -25.38 0.10
CA ARG A 51 -2.75 -26.17 -1.14
C ARG A 51 -4.05 -26.95 -1.31
N ASP A 52 -4.61 -27.47 -0.21
CA ASP A 52 -5.89 -28.17 -0.24
C ASP A 52 -7.05 -27.22 -0.62
N THR A 53 -7.06 -26.02 -0.06
CA THR A 53 -8.09 -25.02 -0.39
C THR A 53 -7.99 -24.57 -1.84
N LEU A 54 -6.76 -24.40 -2.36
CA LEU A 54 -6.52 -24.09 -3.77
C LEU A 54 -6.95 -25.23 -4.69
N ALA A 55 -6.59 -26.48 -4.36
CA ALA A 55 -6.99 -27.66 -5.12
C ALA A 55 -8.53 -27.84 -5.13
N ALA A 56 -9.20 -27.53 -4.02
CA ALA A 56 -10.66 -27.55 -3.96
C ALA A 56 -11.32 -26.49 -4.88
N ALA A 57 -10.70 -25.30 -5.00
CA ALA A 57 -11.20 -24.21 -5.83
C ALA A 57 -10.89 -24.38 -7.32
N ALA A 58 -9.71 -24.93 -7.65
CA ALA A 58 -9.24 -25.14 -9.02
C ALA A 58 -8.30 -26.37 -9.07
N PRO A 59 -8.85 -27.59 -9.22
CA PRO A 59 -8.08 -28.83 -9.20
C PRO A 59 -6.92 -28.85 -10.21
N ASP A 60 -7.15 -28.30 -11.41
CA ASP A 60 -6.14 -28.26 -12.49
C ASP A 60 -4.91 -27.41 -12.14
N LEU A 61 -5.01 -26.55 -11.12
CA LEU A 61 -3.94 -25.67 -10.66
C LEU A 61 -3.27 -26.19 -9.38
N ALA A 62 -3.67 -27.35 -8.84
CA ALA A 62 -3.17 -27.86 -7.56
C ALA A 62 -1.63 -27.99 -7.50
N ALA A 63 -1.01 -28.40 -8.61
CA ALA A 63 0.44 -28.58 -8.74
C ALA A 63 1.20 -27.29 -9.10
N VAL A 64 0.50 -26.21 -9.47
CA VAL A 64 1.13 -24.97 -9.93
C VAL A 64 1.54 -24.12 -8.73
N PRO A 65 2.76 -23.56 -8.67
CA PRO A 65 3.13 -22.66 -7.57
C PRO A 65 2.23 -21.42 -7.49
N ALA A 66 1.92 -21.00 -6.25
CA ALA A 66 0.97 -19.90 -5.97
C ALA A 66 1.28 -18.61 -6.75
N GLU A 67 2.57 -18.27 -6.91
CA GLU A 67 2.99 -17.06 -7.61
C GLU A 67 2.58 -17.05 -9.09
N PHE A 68 2.75 -18.18 -9.78
CA PHE A 68 2.34 -18.30 -11.19
C PHE A 68 0.83 -18.24 -11.33
N ILE A 69 0.09 -18.78 -10.36
CA ILE A 69 -1.37 -18.67 -10.32
C ILE A 69 -1.77 -17.20 -10.17
N ARG A 70 -1.21 -16.47 -9.20
CA ARG A 70 -1.48 -15.03 -9.00
C ARG A 70 -1.18 -14.22 -10.25
N GLN A 71 -0.03 -14.47 -10.89
CA GLN A 71 0.34 -13.79 -12.14
C GLN A 71 -0.66 -14.06 -13.26
N GLY A 72 -1.08 -15.32 -13.44
CA GLY A 72 -2.08 -15.70 -14.43
C GLY A 72 -3.47 -15.11 -14.14
N LEU A 73 -3.88 -15.09 -12.87
CA LEU A 73 -5.15 -14.48 -12.45
C LEU A 73 -5.18 -12.98 -12.72
N ARG A 74 -4.06 -12.28 -12.56
CA ARG A 74 -3.95 -10.85 -12.88
C ARG A 74 -4.20 -10.58 -14.36
N ALA A 75 -3.68 -11.42 -15.25
CA ALA A 75 -3.94 -11.30 -16.70
C ALA A 75 -5.43 -11.55 -17.04
N LYS A 76 -6.10 -12.42 -16.29
CA LYS A 76 -7.54 -12.75 -16.45
C LYS A 76 -8.49 -11.83 -15.68
N ALA A 77 -7.97 -10.91 -14.87
CA ALA A 77 -8.78 -10.02 -14.04
C ALA A 77 -9.86 -9.25 -14.82
N PRO A 78 -9.59 -8.69 -16.03
CA PRO A 78 -10.63 -8.03 -16.81
C PRO A 78 -11.80 -8.96 -17.19
N GLN A 79 -11.53 -10.22 -17.55
CA GLN A 79 -12.55 -11.21 -17.89
C GLN A 79 -13.40 -11.58 -16.67
N MET A 80 -12.76 -11.76 -15.51
CA MET A 80 -13.44 -12.08 -14.25
C MET A 80 -14.31 -10.91 -13.75
N GLN A 81 -13.79 -9.68 -13.82
CA GLN A 81 -14.53 -8.49 -13.44
C GLN A 81 -15.71 -8.23 -14.38
N ALA A 82 -15.52 -8.44 -15.68
CA ALA A 82 -16.61 -8.37 -16.65
C ALA A 82 -17.69 -9.43 -16.38
N GLY A 83 -17.31 -10.65 -15.97
CA GLY A 83 -18.28 -11.68 -15.57
C GLY A 83 -19.04 -11.37 -14.29
N ILE A 84 -18.41 -10.71 -13.31
CA ILE A 84 -19.11 -10.16 -12.13
C ILE A 84 -20.09 -9.05 -12.57
N ALA A 85 -19.66 -8.14 -13.43
CA ALA A 85 -20.51 -7.06 -13.93
C ALA A 85 -21.68 -7.58 -14.78
N ALA A 86 -21.55 -8.75 -15.41
CA ALA A 86 -22.62 -9.38 -16.17
C ALA A 86 -23.76 -9.91 -15.30
N LEU A 87 -23.59 -10.07 -13.98
CA LEU A 87 -24.68 -10.44 -13.07
C LEU A 87 -25.79 -9.38 -13.07
N ALA A 88 -27.05 -9.80 -13.07
CA ALA A 88 -28.20 -8.90 -12.93
C ALA A 88 -28.26 -8.31 -11.51
N PRO A 89 -28.11 -6.98 -11.33
CA PRO A 89 -28.06 -6.37 -9.99
C PRO A 89 -29.34 -6.57 -9.17
N SER A 90 -30.51 -6.71 -9.84
CA SER A 90 -31.81 -6.95 -9.19
C SER A 90 -31.88 -8.27 -8.42
N HIS A 91 -30.99 -9.22 -8.71
CA HIS A 91 -30.94 -10.53 -8.05
C HIS A 91 -29.70 -10.70 -7.16
N LEU A 92 -28.86 -9.67 -7.06
CA LEU A 92 -27.67 -9.67 -6.21
C LEU A 92 -27.87 -8.63 -5.09
N PRO A 93 -28.42 -9.03 -3.92
CA PRO A 93 -28.59 -8.11 -2.81
C PRO A 93 -27.23 -7.60 -2.33
N THR A 94 -27.13 -6.34 -1.94
CA THR A 94 -25.90 -5.77 -1.36
C THR A 94 -25.70 -6.22 0.08
N SER A 95 -26.78 -6.52 0.79
CA SER A 95 -26.74 -7.13 2.12
C SER A 95 -27.95 -8.03 2.39
N ILE A 96 -27.78 -9.03 3.25
CA ILE A 96 -28.82 -9.95 3.69
C ILE A 96 -28.70 -10.13 5.22
N PRO A 97 -29.80 -10.09 6.01
CA PRO A 97 -29.76 -10.47 7.42
C PRO A 97 -29.23 -11.88 7.61
N ARG A 98 -28.39 -12.12 8.61
CA ARG A 98 -27.79 -13.45 8.87
C ARG A 98 -28.85 -14.55 9.03
N SER A 99 -29.98 -14.24 9.66
CA SER A 99 -31.12 -15.17 9.83
C SER A 99 -31.78 -15.60 8.52
N HIS A 100 -31.66 -14.81 7.45
CA HIS A 100 -32.31 -15.04 6.16
C HIS A 100 -31.32 -15.42 5.06
N LEU A 101 -30.09 -15.80 5.42
CA LEU A 101 -29.06 -16.15 4.45
C LEU A 101 -29.42 -17.45 3.71
N PRO A 102 -29.66 -17.41 2.38
CA PRO A 102 -29.90 -18.63 1.63
C PRO A 102 -28.59 -19.42 1.44
N GLN A 103 -28.70 -20.70 1.09
CA GLN A 103 -27.52 -21.54 0.79
C GLN A 103 -26.89 -21.19 -0.57
N ALA A 104 -27.69 -20.68 -1.52
CA ALA A 104 -27.22 -20.28 -2.84
C ALA A 104 -28.11 -19.17 -3.43
N LEU A 105 -27.56 -18.42 -4.39
CA LEU A 105 -28.26 -17.40 -5.18
C LEU A 105 -28.24 -17.78 -6.66
N THR A 106 -29.40 -17.78 -7.32
CA THR A 106 -29.50 -17.93 -8.77
C THR A 106 -29.68 -16.56 -9.40
N ILE A 107 -28.71 -16.13 -10.19
CA ILE A 107 -28.62 -14.76 -10.70
C ILE A 107 -28.64 -14.80 -12.22
N PRO A 108 -29.63 -14.15 -12.87
CA PRO A 108 -29.63 -13.99 -14.32
C PRO A 108 -28.40 -13.24 -14.84
N LEU A 109 -27.96 -13.61 -16.04
CA LEU A 109 -26.87 -12.97 -16.75
C LEU A 109 -27.42 -11.91 -17.71
N ARG A 110 -26.76 -10.76 -17.73
CA ARG A 110 -26.97 -9.71 -18.73
C ARG A 110 -26.07 -9.96 -19.92
N ALA A 111 -26.50 -9.48 -21.09
CA ALA A 111 -25.64 -9.47 -22.27
C ALA A 111 -24.38 -8.62 -21.97
N PRO A 112 -23.17 -9.10 -22.31
CA PRO A 112 -21.97 -8.31 -22.17
C PRO A 112 -22.06 -7.01 -22.97
N PRO A 113 -21.54 -5.88 -22.45
CA PRO A 113 -21.45 -4.66 -23.23
C PRO A 113 -20.55 -4.85 -24.47
N PRO A 114 -20.76 -4.08 -25.55
CA PRO A 114 -19.86 -4.08 -26.70
C PRO A 114 -18.42 -3.80 -26.27
N GLY A 115 -17.47 -4.63 -26.72
CA GLY A 115 -16.05 -4.51 -26.35
C GLY A 115 -15.68 -5.15 -25.01
N ALA A 116 -16.60 -5.85 -24.33
CA ALA A 116 -16.24 -6.65 -23.16
C ALA A 116 -15.24 -7.77 -23.54
N PRO A 117 -14.29 -8.10 -22.65
CA PRO A 117 -13.35 -9.18 -22.89
C PRO A 117 -14.08 -10.52 -23.02
N SER A 118 -13.69 -11.33 -24.01
CA SER A 118 -14.27 -12.65 -24.28
C SER A 118 -13.19 -13.74 -24.21
N PRO A 119 -13.49 -14.95 -23.69
CA PRO A 119 -14.73 -15.30 -22.98
C PRO A 119 -14.82 -14.63 -21.60
N LEU A 120 -16.05 -14.39 -21.12
CA LEU A 120 -16.29 -13.95 -19.75
C LEU A 120 -15.98 -15.07 -18.76
N SER A 121 -15.43 -14.72 -17.60
CA SER A 121 -15.25 -15.64 -16.48
C SER A 121 -16.24 -15.24 -15.38
N TYR A 122 -17.25 -16.07 -15.14
CA TYR A 122 -18.29 -15.79 -14.15
C TYR A 122 -17.84 -16.19 -12.73
N PRO A 123 -18.31 -15.48 -11.69
CA PRO A 123 -18.04 -15.84 -10.31
C PRO A 123 -18.58 -17.25 -10.01
N THR A 124 -17.91 -17.94 -9.09
CA THR A 124 -18.26 -19.31 -8.70
C THR A 124 -18.99 -19.38 -7.37
N HIS A 125 -18.85 -18.35 -6.54
CA HIS A 125 -19.42 -18.28 -5.19
C HIS A 125 -19.90 -16.86 -4.89
N ALA A 126 -20.70 -16.72 -3.83
CA ALA A 126 -20.96 -15.46 -3.17
C ALA A 126 -20.45 -15.53 -1.73
N LEU A 127 -19.75 -14.51 -1.25
CA LEU A 127 -19.40 -14.38 0.16
C LEU A 127 -20.47 -13.57 0.87
N ALA A 128 -20.86 -14.00 2.06
CA ALA A 128 -21.67 -13.20 2.96
C ALA A 128 -20.83 -12.78 4.17
N ILE A 129 -20.50 -11.50 4.24
CA ILE A 129 -19.48 -10.97 5.14
C ILE A 129 -20.13 -10.18 6.26
N GLY A 130 -19.92 -10.63 7.49
CA GLY A 130 -20.39 -9.98 8.70
C GLY A 130 -19.27 -9.76 9.71
N SER A 131 -19.58 -9.03 10.79
CA SER A 131 -18.66 -8.89 11.92
C SER A 131 -18.70 -10.13 12.80
N LYS A 132 -17.57 -10.50 13.40
CA LYS A 132 -17.52 -11.57 14.41
C LYS A 132 -18.40 -11.18 15.62
N GLY A 133 -19.27 -12.09 16.06
CA GLY A 133 -20.16 -11.85 17.21
C GLY A 133 -21.41 -11.01 16.90
N ALA A 134 -21.68 -10.70 15.63
CA ALA A 134 -22.90 -10.00 15.25
C ALA A 134 -24.15 -10.86 15.49
N LYS A 135 -25.25 -10.21 15.91
CA LYS A 135 -26.57 -10.86 16.12
C LYS A 135 -27.14 -11.41 14.81
N ASP A 136 -28.12 -12.32 14.88
CA ASP A 136 -28.73 -12.93 13.70
C ASP A 136 -29.50 -11.95 12.80
N SER A 137 -29.98 -10.83 13.35
CA SER A 137 -30.59 -9.76 12.57
C SER A 137 -29.59 -8.82 11.89
N ALA A 138 -28.28 -8.96 12.18
CA ALA A 138 -27.27 -8.08 11.62
C ALA A 138 -27.11 -8.32 10.11
N PRO A 139 -27.02 -7.26 9.30
CA PRO A 139 -26.83 -7.37 7.86
C PRO A 139 -25.44 -7.91 7.54
N GLN A 140 -25.37 -8.87 6.61
CA GLN A 140 -24.14 -9.37 6.01
C GLN A 140 -24.01 -8.82 4.60
N LEU A 141 -22.85 -8.25 4.26
CA LEU A 141 -22.57 -7.76 2.93
C LEU A 141 -22.34 -8.92 1.98
N VAL A 142 -22.93 -8.89 0.78
CA VAL A 142 -22.82 -9.99 -0.18
C VAL A 142 -21.92 -9.61 -1.35
N PHE A 143 -20.92 -10.46 -1.65
CA PHE A 143 -19.95 -10.22 -2.71
C PHE A 143 -19.84 -11.45 -3.64
N PRO A 144 -20.08 -11.32 -4.95
CA PRO A 144 -19.78 -12.39 -5.90
C PRO A 144 -18.27 -12.51 -6.09
N VAL A 145 -17.74 -13.72 -6.03
CA VAL A 145 -16.30 -13.98 -6.04
C VAL A 145 -15.93 -15.18 -6.91
N HIS A 146 -14.68 -15.22 -7.33
CA HIS A 146 -14.05 -16.40 -7.91
C HIS A 146 -13.26 -17.11 -6.81
N ALA A 147 -13.66 -18.33 -6.43
CA ALA A 147 -13.00 -19.08 -5.35
C ALA A 147 -11.48 -19.18 -5.52
N VAL A 148 -11.01 -19.37 -6.76
CA VAL A 148 -9.57 -19.44 -7.09
C VAL A 148 -8.82 -18.13 -6.76
N VAL A 149 -9.47 -16.97 -6.89
CA VAL A 149 -8.85 -15.68 -6.54
C VAL A 149 -8.65 -15.59 -5.03
N LEU A 150 -9.65 -15.95 -4.24
CA LEU A 150 -9.52 -15.96 -2.78
C LEU A 150 -8.51 -17.02 -2.31
N ALA A 151 -8.58 -18.24 -2.84
CA ALA A 151 -7.66 -19.32 -2.47
C ALA A 151 -6.19 -18.99 -2.79
N ALA A 152 -5.93 -18.23 -3.86
CA ALA A 152 -4.58 -17.81 -4.24
C ALA A 152 -4.02 -16.63 -3.42
N HIS A 153 -4.87 -15.88 -2.70
CA HIS A 153 -4.48 -14.66 -1.97
C HIS A 153 -4.68 -14.74 -0.46
N CYS A 154 -5.53 -15.63 0.04
CA CYS A 154 -5.91 -15.71 1.44
C CYS A 154 -5.43 -17.02 2.07
N ALA A 155 -4.45 -16.94 2.97
CA ALA A 155 -3.93 -18.12 3.67
C ALA A 155 -4.95 -18.81 4.58
N ASN A 156 -5.86 -18.03 5.19
CA ASN A 156 -6.83 -18.51 6.18
C ASN A 156 -8.28 -18.58 5.66
N ILE A 157 -8.47 -18.76 4.35
CA ILE A 157 -9.81 -18.90 3.78
C ILE A 157 -10.32 -20.34 3.97
N PRO A 158 -11.58 -20.54 4.40
CA PRO A 158 -12.13 -21.89 4.52
C PRO A 158 -12.23 -22.56 3.15
N ARG A 159 -12.28 -23.89 3.17
CA ARG A 159 -12.44 -24.69 1.96
C ARG A 159 -13.76 -24.34 1.27
N PHE A 160 -13.70 -24.11 -0.04
CA PHE A 160 -14.88 -23.82 -0.84
C PHE A 160 -15.68 -25.10 -1.13
N PRO A 161 -17.01 -25.07 -1.01
CA PRO A 161 -17.85 -26.16 -1.51
C PRO A 161 -17.72 -26.26 -3.04
N ALA A 162 -17.93 -27.45 -3.61
CA ALA A 162 -17.96 -27.58 -5.06
C ALA A 162 -19.15 -26.77 -5.61
N PRO A 163 -18.95 -25.88 -6.60
CA PRO A 163 -20.06 -25.15 -7.18
C PRO A 163 -20.99 -26.13 -7.90
N PRO A 164 -22.32 -25.89 -7.86
CA PRO A 164 -23.25 -26.71 -8.64
C PRO A 164 -22.87 -26.64 -10.12
N ARG A 165 -22.93 -27.78 -10.81
CA ARG A 165 -22.64 -27.85 -12.24
C ARG A 165 -23.70 -27.06 -13.01
N SER A 166 -23.41 -25.80 -13.30
CA SER A 166 -24.31 -24.95 -14.10
C SER A 166 -24.27 -25.43 -15.55
N ARG A 167 -25.38 -25.99 -16.03
CA ARG A 167 -25.58 -26.28 -17.46
C ARG A 167 -25.90 -24.99 -18.19
N ALA A 168 -25.56 -24.92 -19.48
CA ALA A 168 -25.72 -23.76 -20.35
C ALA A 168 -27.04 -23.03 -20.10
N SER A 169 -26.99 -21.88 -19.44
CA SER A 169 -28.19 -21.13 -19.09
C SER A 169 -27.87 -19.67 -18.87
N ALA A 170 -28.86 -18.83 -19.14
CA ALA A 170 -28.84 -17.38 -18.97
C ALA A 170 -28.74 -16.93 -17.50
N SER A 171 -28.22 -17.77 -16.60
CA SER A 171 -28.10 -17.53 -15.16
C SER A 171 -26.94 -18.31 -14.55
N VAL A 172 -26.42 -17.84 -13.42
CA VAL A 172 -25.39 -18.51 -12.62
C VAL A 172 -25.92 -18.77 -11.23
N THR A 173 -25.70 -19.98 -10.71
CA THR A 173 -26.02 -20.33 -9.31
C THR A 173 -24.76 -20.25 -8.46
N LEU A 174 -24.77 -19.38 -7.45
CA LEU A 174 -23.65 -19.10 -6.57
C LEU A 174 -23.94 -19.64 -5.16
N PRO A 175 -23.27 -20.70 -4.68
CA PRO A 175 -23.32 -21.06 -3.27
C PRO A 175 -22.81 -19.89 -2.42
N ILE A 176 -23.51 -19.61 -1.31
CA ILE A 176 -23.14 -18.56 -0.37
C ILE A 176 -22.24 -19.13 0.72
N LEU A 177 -21.09 -18.48 0.94
CA LEU A 177 -20.14 -18.81 1.98
C LEU A 177 -20.11 -17.68 3.03
N PRO A 178 -20.62 -17.91 4.25
CA PRO A 178 -20.56 -16.91 5.31
C PRO A 178 -19.14 -16.77 5.86
N LEU A 179 -18.64 -15.53 5.99
CA LEU A 179 -17.33 -15.20 6.56
C LEU A 179 -17.46 -14.08 7.57
N SER A 180 -16.67 -14.16 8.65
CA SER A 180 -16.61 -13.12 9.66
C SER A 180 -15.28 -12.37 9.59
N LEU A 181 -15.34 -11.05 9.43
CA LEU A 181 -14.16 -10.19 9.37
C LEU A 181 -14.20 -9.14 10.49
N PRO A 182 -13.04 -8.64 10.95
CA PRO A 182 -12.99 -7.55 11.92
C PRO A 182 -13.65 -6.26 11.40
N SER A 183 -13.48 -5.98 10.10
CA SER A 183 -14.12 -4.86 9.41
C SER A 183 -14.74 -5.34 8.10
N PRO A 184 -16.05 -5.66 8.08
CA PRO A 184 -16.75 -6.10 6.88
C PRO A 184 -16.70 -5.06 5.76
N GLN A 185 -16.80 -3.76 6.09
CA GLN A 185 -16.84 -2.67 5.12
C GLN A 185 -15.53 -2.55 4.32
N ALA A 186 -14.39 -2.83 4.96
CA ALA A 186 -13.08 -2.81 4.30
C ALA A 186 -12.91 -3.91 3.24
N PHE A 187 -13.76 -4.94 3.25
CA PHE A 187 -13.63 -6.05 2.31
C PHE A 187 -13.83 -5.63 0.86
N SER A 188 -14.67 -4.64 0.58
CA SER A 188 -14.87 -4.14 -0.79
C SER A 188 -13.55 -3.67 -1.44
N ILE A 189 -12.70 -3.01 -0.66
CA ILE A 189 -11.37 -2.54 -1.07
C ILE A 189 -10.43 -3.72 -1.30
N LEU A 190 -10.39 -4.67 -0.36
CA LEU A 190 -9.56 -5.87 -0.47
C LEU A 190 -9.97 -6.74 -1.66
N HIS A 191 -11.27 -6.87 -1.88
CA HIS A 191 -11.85 -7.58 -3.02
C HIS A 191 -11.37 -6.97 -4.33
N ALA A 192 -11.51 -5.65 -4.51
CA ALA A 192 -11.00 -4.96 -5.70
C ALA A 192 -9.47 -5.11 -5.88
N PHE A 193 -8.72 -5.06 -4.78
CA PHE A 193 -7.27 -5.23 -4.79
C PHE A 193 -6.84 -6.63 -5.24
N MET A 194 -7.52 -7.70 -4.79
CA MET A 194 -7.20 -9.09 -5.18
C MET A 194 -7.35 -9.35 -6.69
N TYR A 195 -8.17 -8.58 -7.40
CA TYR A 195 -8.27 -8.67 -8.87
C TYR A 195 -7.26 -7.76 -9.58
N THR A 196 -7.14 -6.52 -9.13
CA THR A 196 -6.42 -5.48 -9.90
C THR A 196 -4.95 -5.32 -9.50
N HIS A 197 -4.60 -5.71 -8.27
CA HIS A 197 -3.31 -5.46 -7.63
C HIS A 197 -2.87 -3.99 -7.69
N ARG A 198 -3.83 -3.06 -7.67
CA ARG A 198 -3.57 -1.62 -7.67
C ARG A 198 -3.38 -1.13 -6.24
N ILE A 199 -2.14 -1.17 -5.76
CA ILE A 199 -1.81 -0.77 -4.37
C ILE A 199 -2.22 0.67 -4.08
N ASN A 200 -2.07 1.61 -5.03
CA ASN A 200 -2.43 3.01 -4.84
C ASN A 200 -3.93 3.21 -4.62
N ALA A 201 -4.76 2.47 -5.35
CA ALA A 201 -6.21 2.51 -5.18
C ALA A 201 -6.62 1.91 -3.83
N ALA A 202 -5.95 0.84 -3.38
CA ALA A 202 -6.20 0.23 -2.09
C ALA A 202 -5.78 1.16 -0.93
N LEU A 203 -4.58 1.74 -1.01
CA LEU A 203 -4.07 2.67 -0.01
C LEU A 203 -4.91 3.94 0.08
N GLY A 204 -5.29 4.53 -1.05
CA GLY A 204 -6.16 5.70 -1.09
C GLY A 204 -7.57 5.44 -0.55
N ALA A 205 -8.04 4.19 -0.60
CA ALA A 205 -9.33 3.81 -0.03
C ALA A 205 -9.25 3.46 1.47
N LEU A 206 -8.10 2.99 1.97
CA LEU A 206 -7.91 2.60 3.36
C LEU A 206 -7.42 3.74 4.26
N LEU A 207 -6.72 4.71 3.69
CA LEU A 207 -6.01 5.76 4.43
C LEU A 207 -6.37 7.14 3.87
N PRO A 208 -6.57 8.15 4.72
CA PRO A 208 -6.87 9.52 4.30
C PRO A 208 -5.61 10.22 3.78
N PHE A 209 -5.06 9.75 2.66
CA PHE A 209 -3.90 10.39 2.03
C PHE A 209 -4.33 11.54 1.11
N PRO A 210 -3.57 12.66 1.10
CA PRO A 210 -3.69 13.65 0.04
C PRO A 210 -3.43 13.00 -1.34
N PRO A 211 -4.20 13.33 -2.39
CA PRO A 211 -4.02 12.74 -3.72
C PRO A 211 -2.58 12.83 -4.26
N ALA A 212 -1.88 13.95 -3.98
CA ALA A 212 -0.49 14.17 -4.36
C ALA A 212 0.47 13.10 -3.80
N PHE A 213 0.19 12.56 -2.62
CA PHE A 213 1.00 11.49 -2.02
C PHE A 213 0.87 10.18 -2.81
N LEU A 214 -0.34 9.83 -3.25
CA LEU A 214 -0.58 8.61 -4.02
C LEU A 214 0.06 8.66 -5.42
N GLU A 215 0.24 9.84 -6.01
CA GLU A 215 0.95 10.02 -7.28
C GLU A 215 2.44 9.66 -7.16
N THR A 216 3.07 9.95 -6.03
CA THR A 216 4.46 9.54 -5.76
C THR A 216 4.63 8.03 -5.62
N LEU A 217 3.54 7.30 -5.34
CA LEU A 217 3.50 5.84 -5.26
C LEU A 217 3.18 5.17 -6.60
N ALA A 218 3.03 5.93 -7.69
CA ALA A 218 2.83 5.39 -9.03
C ALA A 218 3.96 4.43 -9.45
N PRO A 219 3.69 3.44 -10.33
CA PRO A 219 4.59 2.32 -10.60
C PRO A 219 5.83 2.75 -11.39
N SER A 220 6.80 3.33 -10.69
CA SER A 220 8.21 3.29 -11.05
C SER A 220 8.82 1.98 -10.54
N PRO A 221 9.82 1.37 -11.21
CA PRO A 221 10.54 0.21 -10.68
C PRO A 221 11.14 0.41 -9.26
N SER A 222 11.26 1.66 -8.78
CA SER A 222 11.69 2.01 -7.42
C SER A 222 10.56 2.21 -6.38
N SER A 223 9.29 2.16 -6.79
CA SER A 223 8.11 2.55 -5.96
C SER A 223 7.91 1.74 -4.66
N ASN A 224 8.25 0.44 -4.66
CA ASN A 224 8.14 -0.38 -3.45
C ASN A 224 9.16 0.00 -2.37
N ALA A 225 10.36 0.46 -2.76
CA ALA A 225 11.38 0.93 -1.83
C ALA A 225 10.97 2.28 -1.21
N HIS A 226 10.36 3.17 -2.01
CA HIS A 226 9.81 4.44 -1.51
C HIS A 226 8.65 4.26 -0.55
N LEU A 227 7.73 3.31 -0.81
CA LEU A 227 6.64 2.99 0.12
C LEU A 227 7.17 2.42 1.44
N ALA A 228 8.12 1.49 1.37
CA ALA A 228 8.75 0.92 2.56
C ALA A 228 9.49 2.00 3.36
N ALA A 229 10.19 2.92 2.70
CA ALA A 229 10.87 4.04 3.33
C ALA A 229 9.90 5.05 3.95
N ALA A 230 8.82 5.41 3.26
CA ALA A 230 7.79 6.33 3.77
C ALA A 230 7.06 5.77 4.99
N LEU A 231 6.74 4.46 4.98
CA LEU A 231 6.14 3.78 6.12
C LEU A 231 7.13 3.52 7.26
N ALA A 232 8.43 3.41 6.95
CA ALA A 232 9.50 3.23 7.95
C ALA A 232 10.00 4.55 8.56
N SER A 233 9.78 5.70 7.93
CA SER A 233 10.31 7.02 8.32
C SER A 233 9.64 7.65 9.57
N GLY A 234 9.06 6.84 10.46
CA GLY A 234 8.54 7.33 11.73
C GLY A 234 9.65 7.95 12.59
N SER A 235 9.60 9.27 12.77
CA SER A 235 10.17 10.05 13.90
C SER A 235 11.68 10.35 13.96
N THR A 236 12.31 10.96 12.95
CA THR A 236 13.62 11.63 13.15
C THR A 236 13.46 13.16 13.22
N ARG A 237 13.59 13.72 14.43
CA ARG A 237 13.63 15.18 14.69
C ARG A 237 14.99 15.78 14.27
N HIS A 238 14.98 16.91 13.56
CA HIS A 238 16.18 17.68 13.19
C HIS A 238 16.12 19.11 13.78
N ALA A 239 17.28 19.68 14.10
CA ALA A 239 17.39 21.04 14.66
C ALA A 239 17.65 22.07 13.54
N ALA A 240 16.92 23.18 13.55
CA ALA A 240 17.09 24.32 12.65
C ALA A 240 17.58 25.55 13.42
N GLY A 241 18.51 26.31 12.84
CA GLY A 241 19.02 27.57 13.38
C GLY A 241 18.63 28.76 12.51
N PRO A 242 18.35 29.95 13.09
CA PRO A 242 18.04 31.16 12.33
C PRO A 242 19.28 31.66 11.57
N VAL A 243 19.10 32.05 10.31
CA VAL A 243 20.14 32.71 9.50
C VAL A 243 19.75 34.19 9.37
N PRO A 244 20.66 35.14 9.64
CA PRO A 244 20.36 36.56 9.47
C PRO A 244 20.14 36.87 7.97
N SER A 245 18.89 37.19 7.59
CA SER A 245 18.58 37.77 6.28
C SER A 245 18.86 39.27 6.31
N LYS A 246 19.46 39.79 5.22
CA LYS A 246 19.50 41.22 4.97
C LYS A 246 18.21 41.61 4.25
N ASP A 247 17.60 42.68 4.73
CA ASP A 247 16.57 43.47 4.06
C ASP A 247 15.19 42.80 3.89
N GLY A 248 14.44 42.73 4.99
CA GLY A 248 12.95 42.80 4.99
C GLY A 248 12.14 41.68 4.34
N GLU A 249 12.78 40.69 3.70
CA GLU A 249 12.11 39.65 2.92
C GLU A 249 12.17 38.29 3.63
N GLY A 250 11.21 38.06 4.53
CA GLY A 250 10.97 36.74 5.15
C GLY A 250 12.04 36.23 6.13
N ALA A 251 11.69 35.16 6.86
CA ALA A 251 12.61 34.45 7.75
C ALA A 251 13.29 33.30 6.98
N ALA A 252 14.62 33.32 6.92
CA ALA A 252 15.41 32.25 6.35
C ALA A 252 15.99 31.35 7.46
N PHE A 253 15.80 30.04 7.34
CA PHE A 253 16.31 29.05 8.29
C PHE A 253 17.29 28.10 7.60
N ALA A 254 18.45 27.87 8.22
CA ALA A 254 19.36 26.83 7.79
C ALA A 254 18.94 25.51 8.44
N VAL A 255 18.56 24.54 7.62
CA VAL A 255 18.22 23.18 8.05
C VAL A 255 19.42 22.29 7.77
N THR A 256 20.01 21.72 8.83
CA THR A 256 21.11 20.76 8.70
C THR A 256 20.61 19.37 9.05
N ALA A 257 20.74 18.42 8.12
CA ALA A 257 20.40 17.02 8.34
C ALA A 257 21.63 16.14 8.19
N LYS A 258 21.85 15.22 9.13
CA LYS A 258 22.89 14.19 9.01
C LYS A 258 22.33 13.02 8.23
N ILE A 259 22.84 12.83 7.02
CA ILE A 259 22.47 11.70 6.17
C ILE A 259 23.24 10.47 6.65
N VAL A 260 22.53 9.41 7.04
CA VAL A 260 23.11 8.14 7.51
C VAL A 260 22.54 7.00 6.65
N GLU A 261 23.41 6.09 6.20
CA GLU A 261 23.03 4.86 5.48
C GLU A 261 22.13 5.06 4.25
N VAL A 262 22.58 5.88 3.28
CA VAL A 262 21.86 6.03 2.00
C VAL A 262 22.03 4.76 1.16
N PRO A 263 20.93 4.06 0.80
CA PRO A 263 21.02 2.97 -0.17
C PRO A 263 21.41 3.55 -1.54
N LEU A 264 22.54 3.09 -2.07
CA LEU A 264 23.02 3.48 -3.40
C LEU A 264 22.50 2.48 -4.43
N GLU A 265 21.64 2.94 -5.34
CA GLU A 265 21.19 2.15 -6.48
C GLU A 265 21.92 2.60 -7.76
N VAL A 266 22.39 1.63 -8.54
CA VAL A 266 23.00 1.88 -9.85
C VAL A 266 21.94 1.65 -10.92
N LEU A 267 21.57 2.72 -11.63
CA LEU A 267 20.62 2.61 -12.74
C LEU A 267 21.15 1.67 -13.84
N PRO A 268 20.28 0.89 -14.50
CA PRO A 268 20.68 0.03 -15.62
C PRO A 268 21.43 0.82 -16.70
N GLY A 269 22.52 0.24 -17.22
CA GLY A 269 23.35 0.85 -18.27
C GLY A 269 24.46 1.78 -17.74
N ARG A 270 24.54 2.03 -16.42
CA ARG A 270 25.57 2.88 -15.79
C ARG A 270 26.66 2.12 -15.05
N GLN A 271 26.86 0.84 -15.36
CA GLN A 271 27.82 -0.01 -14.64
C GLN A 271 29.26 0.46 -14.81
N LYS A 272 29.62 1.05 -15.96
CA LYS A 272 30.98 1.55 -16.23
C LYS A 272 31.26 2.82 -15.43
N GLU A 273 30.30 3.72 -15.36
CA GLU A 273 30.33 4.96 -14.60
C GLU A 273 30.43 4.65 -13.11
N PHE A 274 29.65 3.67 -12.64
CA PHE A 274 29.74 3.19 -11.26
C PHE A 274 31.10 2.56 -10.97
N SER A 275 31.62 1.70 -11.85
CA SER A 275 32.96 1.11 -11.69
C SER A 275 34.06 2.18 -11.64
N ASN A 276 33.99 3.18 -12.51
CA ASN A 276 34.90 4.33 -12.50
C ASN A 276 34.78 5.16 -11.21
N PHE A 277 33.55 5.38 -10.74
CA PHE A 277 33.27 6.08 -9.49
C PHE A 277 33.87 5.32 -8.31
N VAL A 278 33.57 4.03 -8.16
CA VAL A 278 34.11 3.19 -7.07
C VAL A 278 35.63 3.13 -7.12
N SER A 279 36.20 3.00 -8.32
CA SER A 279 37.66 3.02 -8.50
C SER A 279 38.27 4.34 -8.02
N LYS A 280 37.65 5.49 -8.33
CA LYS A 280 38.07 6.80 -7.81
C LYS A 280 37.88 6.94 -6.30
N VAL A 281 36.80 6.39 -5.72
CA VAL A 281 36.54 6.46 -4.27
C VAL A 281 37.56 5.62 -3.48
N ILE A 282 37.94 4.44 -3.97
CA ILE A 282 38.83 3.52 -3.26
C ILE A 282 40.31 3.86 -3.53
N PHE A 283 40.66 4.14 -4.78
CA PHE A 283 42.04 4.25 -5.24
C PHE A 283 42.45 5.67 -5.66
N GLY A 284 41.50 6.59 -5.82
CA GLY A 284 41.80 7.97 -6.17
C GLY A 284 42.30 8.78 -4.98
N THR A 285 43.33 9.60 -5.20
CA THR A 285 43.85 10.55 -4.20
C THR A 285 42.85 11.66 -3.88
N ASP A 286 42.01 12.01 -4.84
CA ASP A 286 41.06 13.13 -4.74
C ASP A 286 39.62 12.69 -4.38
N GLY A 287 39.39 11.39 -4.24
CA GLY A 287 38.05 10.82 -4.13
C GLY A 287 37.23 10.98 -5.42
N ALA A 288 35.92 10.88 -5.30
CA ALA A 288 34.98 11.04 -6.40
C ALA A 288 33.86 12.03 -6.03
N LEU A 289 33.60 13.00 -6.90
CA LEU A 289 32.46 13.89 -6.77
C LEU A 289 31.18 13.14 -7.20
N ALA A 290 30.25 12.95 -6.27
CA ALA A 290 28.93 12.38 -6.52
C ALA A 290 27.88 13.50 -6.53
N GLY A 291 27.01 13.52 -7.55
CA GLY A 291 25.81 14.34 -7.54
C GLY A 291 24.75 13.72 -6.61
N LEU A 292 24.12 14.54 -5.80
CA LEU A 292 22.95 14.20 -5.00
C LEU A 292 21.71 14.79 -5.66
N LEU A 293 20.73 13.95 -5.94
CA LEU A 293 19.40 14.36 -6.40
C LEU A 293 18.38 13.58 -5.57
N GLY A 294 17.46 14.29 -4.95
CA GLY A 294 16.41 13.65 -4.17
C GLY A 294 15.29 14.59 -3.80
N VAL A 295 14.42 14.08 -2.95
CA VAL A 295 13.28 14.80 -2.38
C VAL A 295 13.39 14.70 -0.86
N ALA A 296 13.14 15.80 -0.17
CA ALA A 296 13.19 15.89 1.29
C ALA A 296 11.84 16.32 1.87
N SER A 297 11.61 15.92 3.12
CA SER A 297 10.57 16.50 3.97
C SER A 297 11.22 17.24 5.12
N VAL A 298 10.71 18.43 5.43
CA VAL A 298 11.21 19.31 6.49
C VAL A 298 10.04 19.67 7.40
N ALA A 299 10.08 19.22 8.65
CA ALA A 299 9.17 19.68 9.68
C ALA A 299 9.72 20.98 10.31
N VAL A 300 8.90 22.03 10.32
CA VAL A 300 9.23 23.34 10.88
C VAL A 300 8.21 23.66 11.97
N ASN A 301 8.66 24.03 13.16
CA ASN A 301 7.77 24.57 14.18
C ASN A 301 7.61 26.08 13.96
N VAL A 302 6.44 26.51 13.54
CA VAL A 302 6.13 27.92 13.28
C VAL A 302 5.43 28.50 14.50
N PHE A 303 6.17 29.24 15.31
CA PHE A 303 5.60 29.94 16.46
C PHE A 303 4.49 30.91 16.02
N GLY A 304 3.29 30.73 16.57
CA GLY A 304 2.13 31.58 16.32
C GLY A 304 1.11 31.04 15.32
N LEU A 305 1.41 29.95 14.61
CA LEU A 305 0.47 29.30 13.68
C LEU A 305 -0.46 28.34 14.47
N HIS A 306 -1.42 28.89 15.20
CA HIS A 306 -2.45 28.08 15.86
C HIS A 306 -3.63 27.88 14.90
N GLU A 307 -3.73 26.68 14.31
CA GLU A 307 -4.96 26.29 13.61
C GLU A 307 -6.06 26.06 14.66
N GLY A 308 -6.89 27.08 14.88
CA GLY A 308 -8.22 26.96 15.48
C GLY A 308 -8.35 26.13 16.76
N GLY A 309 -7.98 26.72 17.90
CA GLY A 309 -8.58 26.38 19.20
C GLY A 309 -8.05 25.16 19.94
N GLY A 310 -6.93 24.57 19.53
CA GLY A 310 -6.23 23.51 20.26
C GLY A 310 -4.82 23.93 20.65
N ASP A 311 -4.35 23.46 21.82
CA ASP A 311 -3.04 23.71 22.44
C ASP A 311 -1.86 23.04 21.68
N GLY A 312 -1.99 22.93 20.35
CA GLY A 312 -1.03 22.27 19.47
C GLY A 312 0.07 23.24 19.03
N ASN A 313 1.33 22.88 19.29
CA ASN A 313 2.48 23.54 18.67
C ASN A 313 2.31 23.50 17.15
N GLY A 314 2.37 24.65 16.48
CA GLY A 314 2.19 24.82 15.03
C GLY A 314 3.30 24.17 14.20
N GLU A 315 3.39 22.86 14.24
CA GLU A 315 4.32 22.06 13.44
C GLU A 315 3.78 21.97 12.00
N MET A 316 4.52 22.58 11.07
CA MET A 316 4.23 22.56 9.64
C MET A 316 5.26 21.65 8.96
N GLU A 317 4.81 20.57 8.33
CA GLU A 317 5.67 19.70 7.53
C GLU A 317 5.63 20.09 6.05
N LEU A 318 6.78 20.52 5.53
CA LEU A 318 7.01 20.77 4.11
C LEU A 318 7.57 19.50 3.48
N SER A 319 6.72 18.72 2.80
CA SER A 319 7.14 17.52 2.06
C SER A 319 7.36 17.83 0.57
N GLY A 320 8.09 16.95 -0.11
CA GLY A 320 8.25 17.08 -1.57
C GLY A 320 9.33 18.07 -2.02
N LEU A 321 10.20 18.55 -1.12
CA LEU A 321 11.19 19.57 -1.43
C LEU A 321 12.33 18.96 -2.28
N PRO A 322 12.50 19.37 -3.55
CA PRO A 322 13.59 18.87 -4.36
C PRO A 322 14.92 19.38 -3.79
N PHE A 323 15.87 18.49 -3.58
CA PHE A 323 17.24 18.90 -3.24
C PHE A 323 18.23 18.40 -4.28
N ARG A 324 19.17 19.28 -4.62
CA ARG A 324 20.29 19.01 -5.52
C ARG A 324 21.57 19.42 -4.81
N GLY A 325 22.59 18.59 -4.92
CA GLY A 325 23.89 18.89 -4.34
C GLY A 325 24.98 18.06 -4.97
N SER A 326 26.20 18.25 -4.49
CA SER A 326 27.31 17.36 -4.79
C SER A 326 28.07 17.08 -3.50
N VAL A 327 28.54 15.85 -3.35
CA VAL A 327 29.34 15.41 -2.21
C VAL A 327 30.60 14.75 -2.73
N LEU A 328 31.73 15.07 -2.10
CA LEU A 328 32.99 14.45 -2.41
C LEU A 328 33.15 13.18 -1.56
N VAL A 329 33.20 12.02 -2.20
CA VAL A 329 33.25 10.70 -1.57
C VAL A 329 34.67 10.14 -1.68
N GLY A 330 35.26 9.69 -0.57
CA GLY A 330 36.55 8.97 -0.60
C GLY A 330 37.81 9.79 -0.30
N LYS A 331 37.71 11.09 0.00
CA LYS A 331 38.88 11.84 0.47
C LYS A 331 39.21 11.47 1.92
N LYS A 332 40.22 10.61 2.07
CA LYS A 332 40.83 10.22 3.35
C LYS A 332 41.61 11.40 3.92
N GLY A 333 40.91 12.38 4.47
CA GLY A 333 41.55 13.58 5.01
C GLY A 333 40.57 14.55 5.65
N LEU A 334 39.93 14.15 6.75
CA LEU A 334 39.62 15.06 7.87
C LEU A 334 39.22 14.26 9.14
N LEU A 335 40.20 14.11 10.04
CA LEU A 335 40.10 14.11 11.51
C LEU A 335 39.00 13.28 12.22
N GLY A 336 39.42 12.15 12.79
CA GLY A 336 38.87 11.59 14.03
C GLY A 336 38.18 10.22 13.92
N VAL A 337 38.60 9.28 14.76
CA VAL A 337 38.03 7.93 15.00
C VAL A 337 38.59 6.82 14.09
N GLY A 338 39.82 6.41 14.42
CA GLY A 338 40.45 5.20 13.91
C GLY A 338 39.84 3.96 14.57
N GLY A 339 39.25 3.07 13.77
CA GLY A 339 38.83 1.74 14.24
C GLY A 339 38.02 0.96 13.21
N ALA A 340 36.95 1.56 12.66
CA ALA A 340 35.94 0.83 11.89
C ALA A 340 36.19 0.73 10.36
N VAL A 341 37.12 1.52 9.80
CA VAL A 341 37.24 1.69 8.34
C VAL A 341 37.95 0.53 7.61
N LYS A 342 38.72 -0.32 8.32
CA LYS A 342 39.47 -1.42 7.67
C LYS A 342 38.58 -2.60 7.23
N GLN A 343 37.43 -2.81 7.87
CA GLN A 343 36.52 -3.91 7.51
C GLN A 343 35.72 -3.60 6.24
N SER A 344 35.27 -2.35 6.04
CA SER A 344 34.43 -2.01 4.90
C SER A 344 35.17 -2.05 3.56
N THR A 345 36.48 -1.78 3.55
CA THR A 345 37.29 -1.82 2.32
C THR A 345 37.47 -3.23 1.77
N GLU A 346 37.60 -4.25 2.64
CA GLU A 346 37.72 -5.65 2.22
C GLU A 346 36.36 -6.23 1.78
N GLU A 347 35.27 -5.83 2.42
CA GLU A 347 33.92 -6.22 1.99
C GLU A 347 33.55 -5.63 0.63
N LEU A 348 33.89 -4.36 0.37
CA LEU A 348 33.65 -3.74 -0.93
C LEU A 348 34.48 -4.40 -2.02
N LYS A 349 35.73 -4.76 -1.73
CA LYS A 349 36.61 -5.48 -2.65
C LYS A 349 36.03 -6.85 -3.02
N ARG A 350 35.53 -7.60 -2.04
CA ARG A 350 34.82 -8.88 -2.25
C ARG A 350 33.49 -8.73 -3.00
N LEU A 351 32.81 -7.60 -2.86
CA LEU A 351 31.60 -7.29 -3.62
C LEU A 351 31.93 -7.02 -5.09
N MET A 352 33.00 -6.28 -5.36
CA MET A 352 33.46 -5.96 -6.72
C MET A 352 33.98 -7.19 -7.47
N ASP A 353 34.71 -8.08 -6.80
CA ASP A 353 35.19 -9.34 -7.39
C ASP A 353 34.03 -10.27 -7.78
N ARG A 354 32.90 -10.19 -7.06
CA ARG A 354 31.66 -10.90 -7.41
C ARG A 354 30.94 -10.26 -8.60
N PHE A 355 30.95 -8.93 -8.68
CA PHE A 355 30.20 -8.20 -9.71
C PHE A 355 30.90 -8.19 -11.09
N LEU A 356 32.24 -8.25 -11.12
CA LEU A 356 33.01 -8.16 -12.37
C LEU A 356 33.37 -9.51 -13.01
N GLY A 357 33.03 -10.62 -12.36
CA GLY A 357 33.33 -11.98 -12.83
C GLY A 357 34.81 -12.35 -12.68
N ARG A 358 35.09 -13.51 -12.07
CA ARG A 358 36.45 -14.04 -11.91
C ARG A 358 37.09 -14.21 -13.30
N GLY A 359 38.04 -13.34 -13.68
CA GLY A 359 38.85 -13.58 -14.87
C GLY A 359 39.54 -12.37 -15.51
N LYS A 360 39.09 -11.13 -15.27
CA LYS A 360 39.80 -9.96 -15.83
C LYS A 360 40.91 -9.49 -14.88
N LYS A 361 42.13 -9.97 -15.17
CA LYS A 361 43.38 -9.50 -14.53
C LYS A 361 43.53 -8.00 -14.81
N TRP A 362 43.58 -7.19 -13.76
CA TRP A 362 43.75 -5.75 -13.85
C TRP A 362 45.17 -5.42 -14.34
N ARG A 363 45.29 -4.64 -15.42
CA ARG A 363 46.56 -3.96 -15.77
C ARG A 363 46.61 -2.67 -14.97
N THR A 364 47.49 -2.61 -13.98
CA THR A 364 47.95 -1.36 -13.38
C THR A 364 48.75 -0.61 -14.46
N GLY A 365 48.17 0.44 -15.01
CA GLY A 365 48.91 1.38 -15.84
C GLY A 365 49.71 2.31 -14.95
N GLU A 366 50.96 1.95 -14.64
CA GLU A 366 51.96 2.94 -14.28
C GLU A 366 52.25 3.77 -15.53
N ARG A 367 51.89 5.07 -15.49
CA ARG A 367 52.53 6.09 -16.32
C ARG A 367 53.54 6.79 -15.43
N THR A 368 54.82 6.58 -15.74
CA THR A 368 55.93 7.49 -15.45
C THR A 368 55.72 8.83 -16.14
#